data_AF-F3GH66-F1
#
_entry.id   AF-F3GH66-F1
#
_cell.length_a   1.000
_cell.length_b   1.000
_cell.length_c   1.000
_cell.angle_alpha   90.00
_cell.angle_beta   90.00
_cell.angle_gamma   90.00
#
_symmetry.space_group_name_H-M   'P 1'
#
loop_
_entity.id
_entity.type
_entity.pdbx_description
1 polymer ?
#
loop_
_entity_poly.entity_id
_entity_poly.type
_entity_poly.pdbx_seq_one_letter_code
_entity_poly.pdbx_strand_id
1 'polypeptide(L)'
;MKIRKIKRAFERIKPNGRQMVIGVPFLWLFLFFALPFLIVLKISFAEADVAIPPYTEIFSYADEKLQMVLNFANYTLLSGDDLYVSAYLGSLKMAFISTLLCLLIGYPMAYAIASARKDLQTVLLLLIMMPTWTAILIRVYAWMGILSNNGLLNAFLMWLGLIDAPLQILNTNLAVYIGVVYS
;
A
#
# COMPACT_ATOMS: atom_id res chain seq x y z
N MET A 1 48.26 14.63 27.62
CA MET A 1 48.19 13.52 26.62
C MET A 1 46.76 13.14 26.17
N LYS A 2 45.69 13.32 26.96
CA LYS A 2 44.30 12.94 26.60
C LYS A 2 43.63 13.80 25.51
N ILE A 3 43.94 15.11 25.43
CA ILE A 3 43.29 16.06 24.50
C ILE A 3 43.59 15.76 23.01
N ARG A 4 44.78 15.26 22.68
CA ARG A 4 45.16 14.88 21.30
C ARG A 4 44.41 13.64 20.79
N LYS A 5 44.02 12.70 21.67
CA LYS A 5 43.23 11.52 21.28
C LYS A 5 41.79 11.89 20.92
N ILE A 6 41.19 12.84 21.64
CA ILE A 6 39.82 13.34 21.38
C ILE A 6 39.78 14.09 20.04
N LYS A 7 40.76 14.97 19.75
CA LYS A 7 40.84 15.66 18.45
C LYS A 7 40.98 14.69 17.27
N ARG A 8 41.79 13.64 17.39
CA ARG A 8 41.96 12.62 16.33
C ARG A 8 40.71 11.75 16.12
N ALA A 9 39.90 11.52 17.16
CA ALA A 9 38.62 10.83 17.01
C ALA A 9 37.62 11.70 16.22
N PHE A 10 37.60 13.01 16.47
CA PHE A 10 36.75 13.96 15.75
C PHE A 10 37.14 14.15 14.28
N GLU A 11 38.44 14.09 13.95
CA GLU A 11 38.89 14.19 12.55
C GLU A 11 38.58 12.95 11.71
N ARG A 12 38.38 11.79 12.33
CA ARG A 12 37.91 10.57 11.63
C ARG A 12 36.42 10.59 11.30
N ILE A 13 35.64 11.47 11.93
CA ILE A 13 34.17 11.58 11.77
C ILE A 13 33.81 12.78 10.87
N LYS A 14 34.77 13.61 10.44
CA LYS A 14 34.47 14.70 9.51
C LYS A 14 34.01 14.09 8.17
N PRO A 15 32.74 14.29 7.78
CA PRO A 15 32.26 13.74 6.53
C PRO A 15 33.06 14.35 5.40
N ASN A 16 33.59 13.49 4.52
CA ASN A 16 34.28 13.94 3.31
C ASN A 16 33.31 14.78 2.46
N GLY A 17 33.78 15.73 1.63
CA GLY A 17 32.90 16.59 0.84
C GLY A 17 31.86 15.80 0.02
N ARG A 18 32.26 14.63 -0.49
CA ARG A 18 31.37 13.66 -1.16
C ARG A 18 30.26 13.10 -0.25
N GLN A 19 30.55 12.83 1.03
CA GLN A 19 29.56 12.35 1.99
C GLN A 19 28.58 13.44 2.40
N MET A 20 28.99 14.72 2.39
CA MET A 20 28.05 15.83 2.64
C MET A 20 27.11 16.04 1.45
N VAL A 21 27.61 15.98 0.22
CA VAL A 21 26.79 16.12 -1.00
C VAL A 21 25.74 15.02 -1.12
N ILE A 22 26.05 13.79 -0.72
CA ILE A 22 25.08 12.68 -0.71
C ILE A 22 24.23 12.72 0.57
N GLY A 23 24.84 13.00 1.72
CA GLY A 23 24.17 12.95 3.02
C GLY A 23 23.05 13.96 3.18
N VAL A 24 23.18 15.16 2.60
CA VAL A 24 22.16 16.22 2.71
C VAL A 24 20.82 15.81 2.05
N PRO A 25 20.78 15.39 0.76
CA PRO A 25 19.56 14.86 0.16
C PRO A 25 18.97 13.65 0.87
N PHE A 26 19.81 12.71 1.31
CA PHE A 26 19.33 11.51 2.02
C PHE A 26 18.73 11.85 3.38
N LEU A 27 19.35 12.75 4.14
CA LEU A 27 18.82 13.23 5.41
C LEU A 27 17.50 13.96 5.21
N TRP A 28 17.41 14.80 4.17
CA TRP A 28 16.18 15.47 3.79
C TRP A 28 15.07 14.46 3.47
N LEU A 29 15.33 13.51 2.57
CA LEU A 29 14.37 12.46 2.20
C LEU A 29 13.95 11.62 3.41
N PHE A 30 14.90 11.22 4.25
CA PHE A 30 14.61 10.45 5.45
C PHE A 30 13.74 11.23 6.44
N LEU A 31 14.04 12.51 6.67
CA LEU A 31 13.27 13.36 7.59
C LEU A 31 11.83 13.51 7.10
N PHE A 32 11.63 13.88 5.84
CA PHE A 32 10.29 14.07 5.27
C PHE A 32 9.53 12.75 5.11
N PHE A 33 10.22 11.63 4.89
CA PHE A 33 9.62 10.31 4.90
C PHE A 33 9.17 9.91 6.31
N ALA A 34 10.03 10.08 7.33
CA ALA A 34 9.75 9.65 8.70
C ALA A 34 8.72 10.53 9.41
N LEU A 35 8.67 11.83 9.09
CA LEU A 35 7.78 12.81 9.73
C LEU A 35 6.30 12.39 9.77
N PRO A 36 5.63 12.01 8.65
CA PRO A 36 4.23 11.57 8.70
C PRO A 36 4.04 10.30 9.55
N PHE A 37 4.97 9.35 9.54
CA PHE A 37 4.89 8.16 10.38
C PHE A 37 5.02 8.49 11.87
N LEU A 38 5.91 9.41 12.23
CA LEU A 38 6.05 9.88 13.61
C LEU A 38 4.80 10.62 14.08
N ILE A 39 4.16 11.40 13.20
CA ILE A 39 2.88 12.05 13.50
C ILE A 39 1.77 11.01 13.72
N VAL A 40 1.64 10.02 12.84
CA VAL A 40 0.64 8.94 13.00
C VAL A 40 0.91 8.12 14.25
N LEU A 41 2.18 7.81 14.54
CA LEU A 41 2.57 7.12 15.77
C LEU A 41 2.21 7.95 17.00
N LYS A 42 2.45 9.26 16.99
CA LYS A 42 1.99 10.16 18.05
C LYS A 42 0.47 10.04 18.19
N ILE A 43 -0.30 10.27 17.14
CA ILE A 43 -1.77 10.24 17.16
C ILE A 43 -2.33 8.90 17.63
N SER A 44 -1.67 7.78 17.35
CA SER A 44 -2.12 6.45 17.79
C SER A 44 -2.25 6.29 19.31
N PHE A 45 -1.52 7.10 20.09
CA PHE A 45 -1.59 7.15 21.55
C PHE A 45 -2.50 8.26 22.09
N ALA A 46 -3.10 9.08 21.23
CA ALA A 46 -4.03 10.13 21.63
C ALA A 46 -5.47 9.60 21.73
N GLU A 47 -6.31 10.31 22.48
CA GLU A 47 -7.76 10.04 22.53
C GLU A 47 -8.48 10.86 21.47
N ALA A 48 -9.52 10.28 20.87
CA ALA A 48 -10.38 11.01 19.95
C ALA A 48 -11.19 12.04 20.73
N ASP A 49 -11.12 13.29 20.31
CA ASP A 49 -11.81 14.40 20.96
C ASP A 49 -12.54 15.25 19.92
N VAL A 50 -13.66 15.88 20.33
CA VAL A 50 -14.47 16.75 19.47
C VAL A 50 -13.85 18.16 19.46
N ALA A 51 -12.59 18.22 19.02
CA ALA A 51 -11.77 19.42 18.96
C ALA A 51 -11.11 19.58 17.58
N ILE A 52 -10.45 20.72 17.35
CA ILE A 52 -9.62 20.97 16.18
C ILE A 52 -8.19 21.21 16.70
N PRO A 53 -7.24 20.26 16.54
CA PRO A 53 -7.34 18.97 15.86
C PRO A 53 -8.17 17.91 16.60
N PRO A 54 -8.70 16.87 15.91
CA PRO A 54 -9.65 15.89 16.47
C PRO A 54 -8.98 14.80 17.34
N TYR A 55 -8.02 15.20 18.17
CA TYR A 55 -7.31 14.32 19.10
C TYR A 55 -6.73 15.11 20.27
N THR A 56 -6.56 14.44 21.42
CA THR A 56 -5.99 15.08 22.62
C THR A 56 -4.49 15.35 22.51
N GLU A 57 -4.03 16.39 23.22
CA GLU A 57 -2.59 16.65 23.35
C GLU A 57 -1.93 15.65 24.28
N ILE A 58 -0.96 14.89 23.76
CA ILE A 58 -0.19 13.91 24.55
C ILE A 58 0.75 14.58 25.54
N PHE A 59 1.28 15.75 25.17
CA PHE A 59 2.20 16.52 26.01
C PHE A 59 1.48 17.80 26.43
N SER A 60 1.20 17.92 27.72
CA SER A 60 0.66 19.15 28.31
C SER A 60 1.68 19.71 29.31
N TYR A 61 1.91 21.02 29.25
CA TYR A 61 2.73 21.74 30.22
C TYR A 61 1.84 22.69 31.00
N ALA A 62 1.52 22.31 32.24
CA ALA A 62 0.67 23.08 33.14
C ALA A 62 1.22 23.00 34.56
N ASP A 63 1.10 24.08 35.34
CA ASP A 63 1.53 24.16 36.74
C ASP A 63 3.00 23.74 36.98
N GLU A 64 3.90 24.18 36.09
CA GLU A 64 5.34 23.82 36.09
C GLU A 64 5.61 22.29 36.00
N LYS A 65 4.62 21.51 35.53
CA LYS A 65 4.74 20.07 35.33
C LYS A 65 4.50 19.71 33.88
N LEU A 66 5.43 18.92 33.33
CA LEU A 66 5.25 18.27 32.05
C LEU A 66 4.48 16.96 32.27
N GLN A 67 3.24 16.90 31.77
CA GLN A 67 2.39 15.71 31.83
C GLN A 67 2.35 15.05 30.46
N MET A 68 2.53 13.73 30.46
CA MET A 68 2.40 12.88 29.27
C MET A 68 1.25 11.90 29.49
N VAL A 69 0.24 11.96 28.63
CA VAL A 69 -0.91 11.03 28.67
C VAL A 69 -0.85 10.13 27.44
N LEU A 70 -0.72 8.82 27.66
CA LEU A 70 -0.67 7.82 26.60
C LEU A 70 -1.87 6.88 26.72
N ASN A 71 -2.71 6.84 25.70
CA ASN A 71 -3.83 5.93 25.62
C ASN A 71 -3.45 4.63 24.89
N PHE A 72 -3.34 3.53 25.63
CA PHE A 72 -3.12 2.20 25.08
C PHE A 72 -4.42 1.44 24.74
N ALA A 73 -5.59 1.95 25.16
CA ALA A 73 -6.88 1.31 24.88
C ALA A 73 -7.18 1.24 23.38
N ASN A 74 -6.70 2.19 22.58
CA ASN A 74 -6.79 2.17 21.12
C ASN A 74 -6.28 0.85 20.51
N TYR A 75 -5.23 0.26 21.10
CA TYR A 75 -4.66 -1.00 20.62
C TYR A 75 -5.48 -2.22 21.05
N THR A 76 -6.16 -2.14 22.19
CA THR A 76 -7.05 -3.23 22.65
C THR A 76 -8.26 -3.38 21.73
N LEU A 77 -8.77 -2.27 21.18
CA LEU A 77 -9.86 -2.27 20.19
C LEU A 77 -9.53 -3.09 18.95
N LEU A 78 -8.27 -3.09 18.49
CA LEU A 78 -7.84 -3.86 17.31
C LEU A 78 -8.07 -5.37 17.45
N SER A 79 -8.04 -5.87 18.69
CA SER A 79 -8.22 -7.29 19.01
C SER A 79 -9.57 -7.61 19.64
N GLY A 80 -10.20 -6.63 20.30
CA GLY A 80 -11.42 -6.82 21.05
C GLY A 80 -12.70 -6.64 20.24
N ASP A 81 -12.61 -6.03 19.05
CA ASP A 81 -13.76 -5.77 18.18
C ASP A 81 -13.71 -6.66 16.93
N ASP A 82 -14.74 -7.51 16.79
CA ASP A 82 -14.91 -8.46 15.69
C ASP A 82 -14.89 -7.78 14.31
N LEU A 83 -15.29 -6.52 14.21
CA LEU A 83 -15.26 -5.78 12.95
C LEU A 83 -13.82 -5.56 12.47
N TYR A 84 -12.91 -5.18 13.37
CA TYR A 84 -11.51 -4.94 13.01
C TYR A 84 -10.81 -6.26 12.65
N VAL A 85 -11.06 -7.32 13.43
CA VAL A 85 -10.50 -8.64 13.18
C VAL A 85 -11.00 -9.21 11.86
N SER A 86 -12.31 -9.11 11.59
CA SER A 86 -12.90 -9.59 10.33
C SER A 86 -12.43 -8.80 9.12
N ALA A 87 -12.29 -7.47 9.23
CA ALA A 87 -11.72 -6.64 8.17
C ALA A 87 -10.26 -7.02 7.89
N TYR A 88 -9.45 -7.19 8.93
CA TYR A 88 -8.03 -7.56 8.81
C TYR A 88 -7.85 -8.94 8.16
N LEU A 89 -8.58 -9.96 8.65
CA LEU A 89 -8.57 -11.31 8.08
C LEU A 89 -9.13 -11.32 6.66
N GLY A 90 -10.14 -10.49 6.39
CA GLY A 90 -10.68 -10.26 5.05
C GLY A 90 -9.59 -9.76 4.09
N SER A 91 -8.85 -8.72 4.47
CA SER A 91 -7.73 -8.20 3.67
C SER A 91 -6.64 -9.24 3.46
N LEU A 92 -6.28 -10.00 4.51
CA LEU A 92 -5.26 -11.06 4.42
C LEU A 92 -5.69 -12.18 3.46
N LYS A 93 -6.96 -12.61 3.56
CA LYS A 93 -7.55 -13.61 2.66
C LYS A 93 -7.57 -13.11 1.22
N MET A 94 -7.97 -11.86 1.00
CA MET A 94 -7.98 -11.25 -0.33
C MET A 94 -6.56 -11.22 -0.93
N ALA A 95 -5.58 -10.76 -0.16
CA ALA A 95 -4.18 -10.70 -0.58
C ALA A 95 -3.61 -12.09 -0.89
N PHE A 96 -3.88 -13.09 -0.05
CA PHE A 96 -3.42 -14.46 -0.24
C PHE A 96 -4.00 -15.08 -1.53
N ILE A 97 -5.32 -15.00 -1.71
CA ILE A 97 -5.98 -15.56 -2.90
C ILE A 97 -5.52 -14.84 -4.17
N SER A 98 -5.45 -13.50 -4.15
CA SER A 98 -4.96 -12.74 -5.30
C SER A 98 -3.50 -13.10 -5.64
N THR A 99 -2.63 -13.26 -4.64
CA THR A 99 -1.23 -13.67 -4.86
C THR A 99 -1.16 -15.05 -5.52
N LEU A 100 -1.98 -15.99 -5.07
CA LEU A 100 -2.04 -17.33 -5.66
C LEU A 100 -2.55 -17.27 -7.11
N LEU A 101 -3.60 -16.52 -7.39
CA LEU A 101 -4.12 -16.33 -8.76
C LEU A 101 -3.08 -15.66 -9.67
N CYS A 102 -2.39 -14.63 -9.18
CA CYS A 102 -1.30 -13.98 -9.92
C CYS A 102 -0.15 -14.94 -10.19
N LEU A 103 0.21 -15.80 -9.24
CA LEU A 103 1.23 -16.82 -9.46
C LEU A 103 0.77 -17.83 -10.52
N LEU A 104 -0.47 -18.32 -10.42
CA LEU A 104 -1.02 -19.32 -11.33
C LEU A 104 -1.16 -18.81 -12.76
N ILE A 105 -1.43 -17.52 -12.96
CA ILE A 105 -1.59 -16.93 -14.30
C ILE A 105 -0.26 -16.35 -14.80
N GLY A 106 0.43 -15.61 -13.93
CA GLY A 106 1.66 -14.88 -14.26
C GLY A 106 2.86 -15.80 -14.45
N TYR A 107 2.98 -16.89 -13.68
CA TYR A 107 4.12 -17.79 -13.83
C TYR A 107 4.12 -18.54 -15.18
N PRO A 108 3.01 -19.16 -15.63
CA PRO A 108 2.97 -19.76 -16.97
C PRO A 108 3.18 -18.74 -18.08
N MET A 109 2.63 -17.53 -17.93
CA MET A 109 2.82 -16.45 -18.90
C MET A 109 4.30 -16.03 -18.99
N ALA A 110 4.95 -15.78 -17.85
CA ALA A 110 6.37 -15.46 -17.81
C ALA A 110 7.25 -16.57 -18.38
N TYR A 111 6.91 -17.83 -18.07
CA TYR A 111 7.60 -18.99 -18.63
C TYR A 111 7.44 -19.10 -20.15
N ALA A 112 6.23 -18.86 -20.67
CA ALA A 112 5.96 -18.85 -22.10
C ALA A 112 6.75 -17.74 -22.83
N ILE A 113 6.87 -16.56 -22.23
CA ILE A 113 7.64 -15.43 -22.78
C ILE A 113 9.14 -15.74 -22.74
N ALA A 114 9.63 -16.30 -21.63
CA ALA A 114 11.04 -16.67 -21.48
C ALA A 114 11.46 -17.79 -22.46
N SER A 115 10.52 -18.66 -22.83
CA SER A 115 10.75 -19.75 -23.79
C SER A 115 10.51 -19.36 -25.25
N ALA A 116 10.01 -18.15 -25.51
CA ALA A 116 9.73 -17.67 -26.86
C ALA A 116 11.00 -17.29 -27.63
N ARG A 117 10.90 -17.18 -28.96
CA ARG A 117 11.97 -16.67 -29.80
C ARG A 117 12.31 -15.21 -29.43
N LYS A 118 13.58 -14.82 -29.55
CA LYS A 118 14.08 -13.49 -29.13
C LYS A 118 13.36 -12.30 -29.76
N ASP A 119 12.90 -12.45 -31.00
CA ASP A 119 12.10 -11.48 -31.74
C ASP A 119 10.70 -11.29 -31.11
N LEU A 120 10.05 -12.38 -30.73
CA LEU A 120 8.73 -12.36 -30.10
C LEU A 120 8.78 -11.94 -28.63
N GLN A 121 9.86 -12.23 -27.92
CA GLN A 121 10.01 -11.89 -26.50
C GLN A 121 9.83 -10.38 -26.26
N THR A 122 10.47 -9.55 -27.09
CA THR A 122 10.35 -8.08 -27.01
C THR A 122 8.92 -7.62 -27.22
N VAL A 123 8.21 -8.19 -28.20
CA VAL A 123 6.80 -7.84 -28.50
C VAL A 123 5.88 -8.25 -27.36
N LEU A 124 6.06 -9.45 -26.80
CA LEU A 124 5.25 -9.96 -25.70
C LEU A 124 5.44 -9.14 -24.41
N LEU A 125 6.69 -8.78 -24.08
CA LEU A 125 6.98 -7.89 -22.95
C LEU A 125 6.33 -6.52 -23.16
N LEU A 126 6.43 -5.96 -24.37
CA LEU A 126 5.79 -4.69 -24.69
C LEU A 126 4.27 -4.77 -24.53
N LEU A 127 3.62 -5.84 -25.00
CA LEU A 127 2.17 -6.04 -24.87
C LEU A 127 1.70 -6.08 -23.41
N ILE A 128 2.50 -6.65 -22.50
CA ILE A 128 2.22 -6.67 -21.05
C ILE A 128 2.48 -5.31 -20.41
N MET A 129 3.50 -4.58 -20.86
CA MET A 129 3.80 -3.26 -20.33
C MET A 129 2.78 -2.20 -20.77
N MET A 130 2.19 -2.34 -21.96
CA MET A 130 1.18 -1.41 -22.49
C MET A 130 0.05 -1.06 -21.50
N PRO A 131 -0.65 -2.03 -20.86
CA PRO A 131 -1.68 -1.71 -19.87
C PRO A 131 -1.12 -1.07 -18.58
N THR A 132 0.14 -1.29 -18.23
CA THR A 132 0.72 -0.71 -16.99
C THR A 132 0.85 0.81 -17.05
N TRP A 133 0.97 1.38 -18.25
CA TRP A 133 1.03 2.83 -18.47
C TRP A 133 -0.35 3.50 -18.49
N THR A 134 -1.44 2.73 -18.40
CA THR A 134 -2.80 3.28 -18.31
C THR A 134 -3.13 3.71 -16.88
N ALA A 135 -3.80 4.86 -16.76
CA ALA A 135 -4.22 5.39 -15.47
C ALA A 135 -5.13 4.39 -14.74
N ILE A 136 -4.82 4.11 -13.46
CA ILE A 136 -5.55 3.11 -12.65
C ILE A 136 -7.06 3.40 -12.61
N LEU A 137 -7.47 4.67 -12.58
CA LEU A 137 -8.89 5.06 -12.60
C LEU A 137 -9.60 4.61 -13.88
N ILE A 138 -8.96 4.73 -15.03
CA ILE A 138 -9.54 4.29 -16.31
C ILE A 138 -9.71 2.77 -16.30
N ARG A 139 -8.71 2.03 -15.79
CA ARG A 139 -8.78 0.57 -15.64
C ARG A 139 -9.94 0.16 -14.73
N VAL A 140 -10.12 0.84 -13.58
CA VAL A 140 -11.22 0.58 -12.65
C VAL A 140 -12.57 0.84 -13.31
N TYR A 141 -12.76 1.99 -14.00
CA TYR A 141 -14.03 2.29 -14.67
C TYR A 141 -14.34 1.34 -15.83
N ALA A 142 -13.32 0.90 -16.58
CA ALA A 142 -13.50 -0.11 -17.61
C ALA A 142 -14.01 -1.43 -17.01
N TRP A 143 -13.40 -1.90 -15.92
CA TRP A 143 -13.88 -3.10 -15.21
C TRP A 143 -15.26 -2.92 -14.60
N MET A 144 -15.57 -1.76 -14.01
CA MET A 144 -16.92 -1.46 -13.53
C MET A 144 -17.96 -1.56 -14.64
N GLY A 145 -17.65 -1.03 -15.83
CA GLY A 145 -18.51 -1.15 -17.01
C GLY A 145 -18.70 -2.59 -17.47
N ILE A 146 -17.61 -3.35 -17.58
CA ILE A 146 -17.61 -4.77 -18.01
C ILE A 146 -18.41 -5.65 -17.04
N LEU A 147 -18.22 -5.48 -15.73
CA LEU A 147 -18.79 -6.31 -14.67
C LEU A 147 -20.17 -5.82 -14.19
N SER A 148 -20.65 -4.69 -14.69
CA SER A 148 -21.98 -4.19 -14.36
C SER A 148 -23.08 -5.17 -14.80
N ASN A 149 -24.26 -5.06 -14.18
CA ASN A 149 -25.40 -5.94 -14.51
C ASN A 149 -25.78 -5.84 -16.01
N ASN A 150 -25.67 -4.65 -16.60
CA ASN A 150 -25.89 -4.41 -18.04
C ASN A 150 -24.57 -4.31 -18.82
N GLY A 151 -23.49 -4.86 -18.26
CA GLY A 151 -22.14 -4.76 -18.80
C GLY A 151 -21.87 -5.73 -19.94
N LEU A 152 -20.69 -5.56 -20.55
CA LEU A 152 -20.23 -6.39 -21.67
C LEU A 152 -20.18 -7.88 -21.32
N LEU A 153 -19.79 -8.23 -20.09
CA LEU A 153 -19.70 -9.64 -19.66
C LEU A 153 -21.08 -10.31 -19.65
N ASN A 154 -22.05 -9.69 -18.98
CA ASN A 154 -23.41 -10.23 -18.89
C ASN A 154 -24.08 -10.27 -20.26
N ALA A 155 -23.92 -9.23 -21.08
CA ALA A 155 -24.45 -9.20 -22.45
C ALA A 155 -23.88 -10.35 -23.30
N PHE A 156 -22.58 -10.62 -23.21
CA PHE A 156 -21.93 -11.70 -23.94
C PHE A 156 -22.37 -13.10 -23.45
N LEU A 157 -22.48 -13.30 -22.13
CA LEU A 157 -22.94 -14.57 -21.54
C LEU A 157 -24.41 -14.87 -21.88
N MET A 158 -25.27 -13.86 -21.85
CA MET A 158 -26.67 -13.99 -22.28
C MET A 158 -26.78 -14.26 -23.78
N TRP A 159 -25.97 -13.61 -24.61
CA TRP A 159 -25.93 -13.85 -26.06
C TRP A 159 -25.53 -15.29 -26.40
N LEU A 160 -24.60 -15.88 -25.64
CA LEU A 160 -24.24 -17.30 -25.76
C LEU A 160 -25.31 -18.27 -25.22
N GLY A 161 -26.34 -17.78 -24.53
CA GLY A 161 -27.35 -18.61 -23.87
C GLY A 161 -26.82 -19.37 -22.65
N LEU A 162 -25.72 -18.91 -22.03
CA LEU A 162 -25.11 -19.55 -20.85
C LEU A 162 -25.81 -19.14 -19.54
N ILE A 163 -26.48 -17.99 -19.52
CA ILE A 163 -27.21 -17.46 -18.36
C ILE A 163 -28.56 -16.87 -18.80
N ASP A 164 -29.59 -17.07 -17.98
CA ASP A 164 -30.94 -16.53 -18.22
C ASP A 164 -31.17 -15.14 -17.59
N ALA A 165 -30.32 -14.77 -16.61
CA ALA A 165 -30.40 -13.51 -15.89
C ALA A 165 -28.99 -12.94 -15.62
N PRO A 166 -28.83 -11.60 -15.55
CA PRO A 166 -27.54 -10.96 -15.36
C PRO A 166 -26.93 -11.29 -13.99
N LEU A 167 -25.65 -11.65 -13.98
CA LEU A 167 -24.90 -11.91 -12.76
C LEU A 167 -24.52 -10.60 -12.06
N GLN A 168 -24.85 -10.50 -10.77
CA GLN A 168 -24.46 -9.37 -9.92
C GLN A 168 -23.03 -9.55 -9.41
N ILE A 169 -22.05 -9.29 -10.29
CA ILE A 169 -20.63 -9.41 -9.96
C ILE A 169 -20.10 -8.10 -9.38
N LEU A 170 -20.51 -6.97 -9.93
CA LEU A 170 -20.13 -5.65 -9.42
C LEU A 170 -20.54 -5.49 -7.95
N ASN A 171 -19.67 -4.88 -7.13
CA ASN A 171 -19.82 -4.73 -5.66
C ASN A 171 -19.70 -6.03 -4.84
N THR A 172 -19.17 -7.11 -5.42
CA THR A 172 -18.83 -8.33 -4.68
C THR A 172 -17.33 -8.51 -4.53
N ASN A 173 -16.91 -9.40 -3.63
CA ASN A 173 -15.50 -9.79 -3.50
C ASN A 173 -14.92 -10.34 -4.82
N LEU A 174 -15.75 -10.95 -5.68
CA LEU A 174 -15.33 -11.46 -6.98
C LEU A 174 -14.84 -10.33 -7.89
N ALA A 175 -15.58 -9.22 -7.97
CA ALA A 175 -15.13 -8.04 -8.71
C ALA A 175 -13.81 -7.48 -8.17
N VAL A 176 -13.62 -7.50 -6.84
CA VAL A 176 -12.37 -7.06 -6.22
C VAL A 176 -11.21 -7.99 -6.61
N TYR A 177 -11.41 -9.32 -6.58
CA TYR A 177 -10.39 -10.27 -7.03
C TYR A 177 -9.98 -10.03 -8.49
N ILE A 178 -10.95 -9.86 -9.39
CA ILE A 178 -10.67 -9.56 -10.81
C ILE A 178 -9.84 -8.29 -10.94
N GLY A 179 -10.26 -7.21 -10.27
CA GLY A 179 -9.56 -5.93 -10.31
C GLY A 179 -8.13 -6.01 -9.77
N VAL A 180 -7.92 -6.70 -8.65
CA VAL A 180 -6.60 -6.85 -8.02
C VAL A 180 -5.68 -7.75 -8.86
N VAL A 181 -6.17 -8.86 -9.41
CA VAL A 181 -5.35 -9.78 -10.23
C VAL A 181 -4.94 -9.14 -11.56
N TYR A 182 -5.78 -8.28 -12.12
CA TYR A 182 -5.45 -7.53 -13.33
C TYR A 182 -4.45 -6.37 -13.12
N SER A 183 -4.41 -5.80 -11.92
CA SER A 183 -3.68 -4.55 -11.64
C SER A 183 -2.17 -4.73 -11.61
#